data_AF-A0A7Y2E4T3-F1
#
_entry.id   AF-A0A7Y2E4T3-F1
#
_cell.length_a   1.000
_cell.length_b   1.000
_cell.length_c   1.000
_cell.angle_alpha   90.00
_cell.angle_beta   90.00
_cell.angle_gamma   90.00
#
_symmetry.space_group_name_H-M   'P 1'
#
loop_
_entity.id
_entity.type
_entity.pdbx_description
1 polymer ?
#
loop_
_entity_poly.entity_id
_entity_poly.type
_entity_poly.pdbx_seq_one_letter_code
_entity_poly.pdbx_strand_id
1 'polypeptide(L)' 'MPNYLCIQRSQPDPNREKPSPAQMEQMYAKFNTWKEKFQDNIIDMGGQLRGGKVVTSEGATDGPFAETKEIVGGFM' A
#
# COMPACT_ATOMS: atom_id res chain seq x y z
N MET A 1 -18.59 8.26 -13.91
CA MET A 1 -17.40 7.42 -14.14
C MET A 1 -17.32 6.42 -13.00
N PRO A 2 -16.98 5.14 -13.26
CA PRO A 2 -16.79 4.17 -12.19
C PRO A 2 -15.56 4.51 -11.35
N ASN A 3 -15.64 4.26 -10.05
CA ASN A 3 -14.52 4.37 -9.13
C ASN A 3 -13.85 3.01 -8.99
N TYR A 4 -12.53 3.00 -8.79
CA TYR A 4 -11.74 1.80 -8.66
C TYR A 4 -10.94 1.84 -7.36
N LEU A 5 -10.72 0.67 -6.76
CA LEU A 5 -9.82 0.47 -5.63
C LEU A 5 -8.62 -0.37 -6.10
N CYS A 6 -7.45 0.25 -6.15
CA CYS A 6 -6.19 -0.40 -6.45
C CYS A 6 -5.59 -0.99 -5.17
N ILE A 7 -5.56 -2.32 -5.09
CA ILE A 7 -4.99 -3.04 -3.93
C ILE A 7 -3.54 -3.39 -4.22
N GLN A 8 -2.63 -2.87 -3.40
CA GLN A 8 -1.20 -3.17 -3.47
C GLN A 8 -0.90 -4.34 -2.55
N ARG A 9 -0.49 -5.46 -3.13
CA ARG A 9 -0.02 -6.63 -2.37
C ARG A 9 1.48 -6.50 -2.11
N SER A 10 1.90 -6.73 -0.87
CA SER A 10 3.31 -6.78 -0.51
C SER A 10 3.56 -7.78 0.59
N GLN A 11 4.67 -8.51 0.47
CA GLN A 11 5.18 -9.32 1.58
C GLN A 11 6.15 -8.47 2.40
N PRO A 12 6.00 -8.41 3.73
CA PRO A 12 7.01 -7.87 4.61
C PRO A 12 8.29 -8.70 4.47
N ASP A 13 9.34 -8.10 3.95
CA ASP A 13 10.65 -8.74 3.83
C ASP A 13 11.65 -7.93 4.68
N PRO A 14 12.10 -8.46 5.83
CA PRO A 14 13.05 -7.77 6.69
C PRO A 14 14.44 -7.63 6.04
N ASN A 15 14.74 -8.44 5.02
CA ASN A 15 16.01 -8.41 4.30
C ASN A 15 15.94 -7.61 3.00
N ARG A 16 14.80 -6.96 2.70
CA ARG A 16 14.67 -6.14 1.50
C ARG A 16 15.68 -5.00 1.53
N GLU A 17 16.58 -5.00 0.56
CA GLU A 17 17.50 -3.89 0.35
C GLU A 17 16.72 -2.59 0.13
N LYS A 18 17.06 -1.59 0.93
CA LYS A 18 16.48 -0.26 0.77
C LYS A 18 17.18 0.44 -0.38
N PRO A 19 16.43 1.09 -1.30
CA PRO A 19 17.05 1.91 -2.34
C PRO A 19 17.96 2.97 -1.72
N SER A 20 19.05 3.29 -2.42
CA SER A 20 19.92 4.40 -2.05
C SER A 20 19.17 5.74 -2.08
N PRO A 21 19.66 6.80 -1.42
CA PRO A 21 19.02 8.11 -1.46
C PRO A 21 18.76 8.63 -2.88
N ALA A 22 19.74 8.48 -3.79
CA ALA A 22 19.59 8.87 -5.18
C ALA A 22 18.54 8.04 -5.93
N GLN A 23 18.45 6.73 -5.64
CA GLN A 23 17.41 5.86 -6.21
C GLN A 23 16.01 6.23 -5.69
N MET A 24 15.90 6.56 -4.39
CA MET A 24 14.64 7.04 -3.81
C MET A 24 14.18 8.35 -4.46
N GLU A 25 15.08 9.32 -4.63
CA GLU A 25 14.75 10.59 -5.27
C GLU A 25 14.22 10.38 -6.70
N GLN A 26 14.90 9.57 -7.51
CA GLN A 26 14.46 9.25 -8.87
C GLN A 26 13.09 8.54 -8.89
N MET A 27 12.84 7.64 -7.93
CA MET A 27 11.55 6.96 -7.78
C MET A 27 10.44 7.97 -7.44
N TYR A 28 10.66 8.85 -6.47
CA TYR A 28 9.68 9.88 -6.08
C TYR A 28 9.45 10.90 -7.19
N ALA A 29 10.47 11.27 -7.96
CA ALA A 29 10.30 12.15 -9.11
C ALA A 29 9.33 11.56 -10.14
N LYS A 30 9.50 10.29 -10.51
CA LYS A 30 8.59 9.57 -11.42
C LYS A 30 7.17 9.51 -10.87
N PHE A 31 7.04 9.21 -9.57
CA PHE A 31 5.74 9.14 -8.90
C PHE A 31 5.05 10.51 -8.87
N ASN A 32 5.78 11.58 -8.58
CA ASN A 32 5.24 12.94 -8.56
C ASN A 32 4.78 13.39 -9.95
N THR A 33 5.57 13.13 -11.01
CA THR A 33 5.16 13.41 -12.39
C THR A 33 3.87 12.68 -12.76
N TRP A 34 3.74 11.40 -12.38
CA TRP A 34 2.51 10.64 -12.61
C TRP A 34 1.33 11.23 -11.83
N LYS A 35 1.52 11.54 -10.55
CA LYS A 35 0.49 12.09 -9.66
C LYS A 35 -0.03 13.42 -10.18
N GLU A 36 0.85 14.33 -10.59
CA GLU A 36 0.48 15.63 -11.15
C GLU A 36 -0.31 15.47 -12.45
N LYS A 37 0.12 14.55 -13.33
CA LYS A 37 -0.54 14.30 -14.62
C LYS A 37 -1.99 13.80 -14.45
N PHE A 38 -2.27 13.02 -13.42
CA PHE A 38 -3.57 12.35 -13.22
C PHE A 38 -4.34 12.87 -12.00
N GLN A 39 -3.97 14.03 -11.44
CA GLN A 39 -4.55 14.55 -10.20
C GLN A 39 -6.09 14.62 -10.21
N ASP A 40 -6.71 14.98 -11.34
CA ASP A 40 -8.17 15.11 -11.46
C ASP A 40 -8.89 13.75 -11.51
N ASN A 41 -8.14 12.66 -11.69
CA ASN A 41 -8.65 11.29 -11.72
C ASN A 41 -8.36 10.51 -10.44
N ILE A 42 -7.53 11.05 -9.55
CA ILE A 42 -7.18 10.41 -8.29
C ILE A 42 -8.17 10.87 -7.23
N ILE A 43 -9.02 9.95 -6.77
CA ILE A 43 -10.03 10.21 -5.74
C ILE A 43 -9.38 10.22 -4.36
N ASP A 44 -8.49 9.25 -4.13
CA ASP A 44 -7.70 9.11 -2.91
C ASP A 44 -6.30 8.64 -3.31
N MET A 45 -5.27 9.21 -2.71
CA MET A 45 -3.89 8.74 -2.90
C MET A 45 -3.61 7.45 -2.12
N GLY A 46 -4.52 7.10 -1.21
CA GLY A 46 -4.44 5.96 -0.33
C GLY A 46 -3.18 5.99 0.52
N GLY A 47 -2.66 4.81 0.84
CA GLY A 47 -1.48 4.71 1.68
C GLY A 47 -1.04 3.30 1.99
N GLN A 48 0.13 3.22 2.62
CA GLN A 48 0.69 1.98 3.12
C GLN A 48 -0.09 1.52 4.36
N LEU A 49 -0.52 0.27 4.34
CA LEU A 49 -1.11 -0.42 5.49
C LEU A 49 -0.01 -1.06 6.33
N ARG A 50 -0.22 -1.05 7.64
CA ARG A 50 0.69 -1.63 8.65
C ARG A 50 0.00 -2.83 9.32
N GLY A 51 0.53 -3.27 10.47
CA GLY A 51 -0.11 -4.33 11.26
C GLY A 51 -1.57 -4.02 11.56
N GLY A 52 -2.37 -5.07 11.68
CA GLY A 52 -3.81 -5.00 11.93
C GLY A 52 -4.27 -6.05 12.93
N LYS A 53 -5.51 -5.90 13.38
CA LYS A 53 -6.22 -6.89 14.19
C LYS A 53 -7.55 -7.20 13.52
N VAL A 54 -7.96 -8.46 13.60
CA VAL A 54 -9.29 -8.92 13.20
C VAL A 54 -10.22 -8.74 14.39
N VAL A 55 -11.29 -7.99 14.20
CA VAL A 55 -12.32 -7.78 15.22
C VAL A 55 -13.57 -8.54 14.82
N THR A 56 -14.07 -9.38 15.73
CA THR A 56 -15.30 -10.17 15.57
C THR A 56 -16.26 -9.86 16.73
N SER A 57 -17.47 -10.41 16.68
CA SER A 57 -18.42 -10.31 17.80
C SER A 57 -17.92 -11.00 19.08
N GLU A 58 -16.93 -11.89 18.98
CA GLU A 58 -16.42 -12.72 20.09
C GLU A 58 -15.13 -12.17 20.68
N GLY A 59 -14.42 -11.29 19.97
CA GLY A 59 -13.16 -10.72 20.42
C GLY A 59 -12.28 -10.17 19.31
N ALA A 60 -11.05 -9.81 19.66
CA ALA A 60 -10.05 -9.29 18.74
C ALA A 60 -8.80 -10.20 18.71
N THR A 61 -8.30 -10.48 17.51
CA THR A 61 -7.12 -11.32 17.28
C THR A 61 -6.10 -10.56 16.42
N ASP A 62 -4.82 -10.66 16.78
CA ASP A 62 -3.75 -9.98 16.04
C ASP A 62 -3.45 -10.71 14.73
N GLY A 63 -3.18 -9.95 13.66
CA GLY A 63 -2.86 -10.49 12.34
C GLY A 63 -3.91 -10.18 11.28
N PRO A 64 -3.67 -10.64 10.03
CA PRO A 64 -4.62 -10.45 8.92
C PRO A 64 -5.87 -11.33 9.09
N PHE A 65 -6.93 -11.01 8.34
CA PHE A 65 -8.20 -11.74 8.35
C PHE A 65 -8.06 -13.24 8.01
N ALA A 66 -7.14 -13.57 7.10
CA ALA A 66 -6.85 -14.95 6.72
C ALA A 66 -5.35 -15.11 6.41
N GLU A 67 -4.85 -16.33 6.51
CA GLU A 67 -3.52 -16.67 6.00
C GLU A 67 -3.52 -16.62 4.48
N THR A 68 -2.64 -15.77 3.93
CA THR A 68 -2.52 -15.57 2.48
C THR A 68 -1.07 -15.54 2.08
N LYS A 69 -0.76 -16.03 0.89
CA LYS A 69 0.60 -15.92 0.33
C LYS A 69 1.06 -14.47 0.27
N GLU A 70 0.18 -13.52 -0.08
CA GLU A 70 0.52 -12.10 -0.15
C GLU A 70 -0.46 -11.27 0.65
N ILE A 71 0.07 -10.39 1.51
CA ILE A 71 -0.74 -9.52 2.38
C ILE A 71 -1.08 -8.24 1.60
N VAL A 72 -2.23 -7.65 1.92
CA VAL A 72 -2.60 -6.31 1.43
C VAL A 72 -1.75 -5.27 2.18
N GLY A 73 -0.79 -4.69 1.46
CA GLY A 73 0.19 -3.75 2.02
C GLY A 73 -0.12 -2.28 1.78
N GLY A 74 -1.14 -1.98 0.96
CA GLY A 74 -1.59 -0.62 0.68
C GLY A 74 -2.76 -0.58 -0.28
N PHE A 75 -3.34 0.60 -0.42
CA PHE A 75 -4.42 0.85 -1.37
C PHE A 75 -4.26 2.23 -2.03
N MET A 76 -5.03 2.45 -3.09
CA MET A 76 -5.28 3.73 -3.75
C MET A 76 -6.63 3.70 -4.42
#